data_AF-A0A836D7Y5-F1
#
_entry.id   AF-A0A836D7Y5-F1
#
_cell.length_a   1.000
_cell.length_b   1.000
_cell.length_c   1.000
_cell.angle_alpha   90.00
_cell.angle_beta   90.00
_cell.angle_gamma   90.00
#
_symmetry.space_group_name_H-M   'P 1'
#
loop_
_entity.id
_entity.type
_entity.pdbx_description
1 polymer ?
#
loop_
_entity_poly.entity_id
_entity_poly.type
_entity_poly.pdbx_seq_one_letter_code
_entity_poly.pdbx_strand_id
1 'polypeptide(L)'
;MSYTPEFENKTSKAYQNLYTQVTTFFRDTFNNSDYGQTVIVKVSPSASARSEMRAGNQGVDVAVVNMFTESTKENETSISNAIIKAISTHSRNFSGYDPQDRCDYYGCKKPNDQNDCDSGLLCECKEGLARPNPQIPMCVEHKSQCLVRNGIAACVCLPGYKEGDQNTCQACAFGYSGVNCEDSFQLILTIVGTIAGVVILGMLIALIVSMRLKNKGRDVEEETLIEKDSQNLRLKETGFSNLGAEGSIFPKVRVNLPRDNESQNPYTSPYTLPDY
;
A
#
# COMPACT_ATOMS: atom_id res chain seq x y z
N MET A 1 -2.50 37.88 24.82
CA MET A 1 -3.53 38.45 23.91
C MET A 1 -4.70 37.49 23.87
N SER A 2 -5.93 37.99 23.83
CA SER A 2 -7.13 37.14 23.78
C SER A 2 -7.68 37.09 22.37
N TYR A 3 -8.20 35.94 21.96
CA TYR A 3 -8.84 35.78 20.66
C TYR A 3 -10.05 36.71 20.51
N THR A 4 -10.20 37.30 19.32
CA THR A 4 -11.36 38.10 18.95
C THR A 4 -11.79 37.75 17.52
N PRO A 5 -13.10 37.74 17.21
CA PRO A 5 -13.58 37.50 15.84
C PRO A 5 -13.07 38.53 14.83
N GLU A 6 -12.65 39.71 15.29
CA GLU A 6 -12.05 40.74 14.42
C GLU A 6 -10.78 40.26 13.71
N PHE A 7 -10.10 39.21 14.19
CA PHE A 7 -8.95 38.61 13.49
C PHE A 7 -9.33 37.89 12.20
N GLU A 8 -10.60 37.56 11.98
CA GLU A 8 -11.06 36.99 10.72
C GLU A 8 -11.15 38.06 9.62
N ASN A 9 -11.34 39.32 10.00
CA ASN A 9 -11.38 40.44 9.07
C ASN A 9 -10.00 41.08 8.93
N LYS A 10 -9.33 40.83 7.80
CA LYS A 10 -8.00 41.39 7.48
C LYS A 10 -7.95 42.92 7.47
N THR A 11 -9.09 43.61 7.35
CA THR A 11 -9.17 45.08 7.37
C THR A 11 -9.39 45.65 8.77
N SER A 12 -9.65 44.81 9.78
CA SER A 12 -9.89 45.27 11.15
C SER A 12 -8.62 45.83 11.77
N LYS A 13 -8.79 46.80 12.67
CA LYS A 13 -7.66 47.36 13.43
C LYS A 13 -6.98 46.29 14.30
N ALA A 14 -7.77 45.36 14.85
CA ALA A 14 -7.25 44.25 15.64
C ALA A 14 -6.33 43.34 14.82
N TYR A 15 -6.75 42.94 13.61
CA TYR A 15 -5.92 42.14 12.72
C TYR A 15 -4.67 42.89 12.27
N GLN A 16 -4.79 44.17 11.90
CA GLN A 16 -3.65 44.97 11.46
C GLN A 16 -2.60 45.09 12.57
N ASN A 17 -3.02 45.33 13.82
CA ASN A 17 -2.12 45.34 14.97
C ASN A 17 -1.44 43.98 15.21
N LEU A 18 -2.17 42.86 15.06
CA LEU A 18 -1.62 41.52 15.15
C LEU A 18 -0.59 41.28 14.04
N TYR A 19 -0.95 41.62 12.80
CA TYR A 19 -0.10 41.49 11.62
C TYR A 19 1.21 42.25 11.80
N THR A 20 1.16 43.51 12.24
CA THR A 20 2.36 44.30 12.51
C THR A 20 3.22 43.67 13.61
N GLN A 21 2.63 43.17 14.69
CA GLN A 21 3.37 42.52 15.77
C GLN A 21 4.09 41.25 15.30
N VAL A 22 3.38 40.38 14.58
CA VAL A 22 3.91 39.11 14.07
C VAL A 22 5.02 39.36 13.03
N THR A 23 4.76 40.20 12.03
CA THR A 23 5.74 40.47 10.97
C THR A 23 6.97 41.21 11.46
N THR A 24 6.81 42.13 12.43
CA THR A 24 7.95 42.81 13.08
C THR A 24 8.80 41.82 13.86
N PHE A 25 8.17 40.92 14.63
CA PHE A 25 8.90 39.90 15.37
C PHE A 25 9.78 39.02 14.46
N PHE A 26 9.23 38.51 13.36
CA PHE A 26 10.01 37.66 12.45
C PHE A 26 11.08 38.44 11.67
N ARG A 27 10.79 39.68 11.25
CA ARG A 27 11.80 40.55 10.63
C ARG A 27 12.98 40.80 11.57
N ASP A 28 12.70 41.10 12.83
CA ASP A 28 13.74 41.41 13.81
C ASP A 28 14.50 40.14 14.22
N THR A 29 13.83 38.98 14.22
CA THR A 29 14.42 37.66 14.48
C THR A 29 15.36 37.22 13.35
N PHE A 30 14.92 37.38 12.10
CA PHE A 30 15.65 36.97 10.90
C PHE A 30 16.24 38.18 10.18
N ASN A 31 16.94 39.06 10.91
CA ASN A 31 17.60 40.23 10.32
C ASN A 31 18.83 39.83 9.46
N ASN A 32 18.68 38.84 8.58
CA ASN A 32 19.61 38.38 7.56
C ASN A 32 19.13 38.86 6.18
N SER A 33 20.02 38.89 5.18
CA SER A 33 19.68 39.33 3.81
C SER A 33 18.74 38.40 3.08
N ASP A 34 18.62 37.16 3.56
CA ASP A 34 17.93 36.08 2.86
C ASP A 34 16.46 36.00 3.27
N TYR A 35 16.06 36.63 4.38
CA TYR A 35 14.66 36.72 4.77
C TYR A 35 13.90 37.69 3.85
N GLY A 36 12.81 37.20 3.28
CA GLY A 36 11.91 37.98 2.45
C GLY A 36 10.73 38.52 3.26
N GLN A 37 9.83 37.63 3.69
CA GLN A 37 8.60 38.02 4.37
C GLN A 37 7.99 36.89 5.21
N THR A 38 7.08 37.26 6.10
CA THR A 38 6.20 36.33 6.82
C THR A 38 4.77 36.52 6.33
N VAL A 39 4.11 35.41 6.00
CA VAL A 39 2.70 35.35 5.63
C VAL A 39 1.92 34.68 6.76
N ILE A 40 0.88 35.35 7.25
CA ILE A 40 -0.07 34.74 8.21
C ILE A 40 -1.06 33.88 7.43
N VAL A 41 -1.06 32.58 7.72
CA VAL A 41 -1.94 31.59 7.07
C VAL A 41 -3.27 31.51 7.81
N LYS A 42 -3.23 31.41 9.13
CA LYS A 42 -4.42 31.23 9.97
C LYS A 42 -4.21 31.85 11.34
N VAL A 43 -5.29 32.42 11.89
CA VAL A 43 -5.37 32.85 13.28
C VAL A 43 -6.48 32.04 13.93
N SER A 44 -6.20 31.43 15.09
CA SER A 44 -7.18 30.61 15.80
C SER A 44 -7.11 30.85 17.31
N PRO A 45 -8.20 30.61 18.04
CA PRO A 45 -8.14 30.57 19.50
C PRO A 45 -7.27 29.40 19.94
N SER A 46 -6.39 29.62 20.92
CA SER A 46 -5.59 28.56 21.50
C SER A 46 -6.49 27.56 22.23
N ALA A 47 -6.31 26.27 21.94
CA ALA A 47 -7.07 25.20 22.59
C ALA A 47 -6.61 25.06 24.06
N SER A 48 -7.37 25.64 25.00
CA SER A 48 -7.13 25.43 26.43
C SER A 48 -7.82 24.13 26.89
N ALA A 49 -7.03 23.12 27.27
CA ALA A 49 -7.50 21.82 27.78
C ALA A 49 -8.36 21.89 29.07
N ARG A 50 -8.68 23.09 29.60
CA ARG A 50 -9.35 23.25 30.90
C ARG A 50 -10.58 24.14 30.90
N SER A 51 -11.05 24.65 29.75
CA SER A 51 -12.15 25.61 29.79
C SER A 51 -12.89 25.78 28.46
N GLU A 52 -13.66 24.76 28.06
CA GLU A 52 -14.79 24.95 27.15
C GLU A 52 -15.94 25.78 27.78
N MET A 53 -15.88 26.06 29.10
CA MET A 53 -16.93 26.76 29.86
C MET A 53 -16.63 28.23 30.23
N ARG A 54 -15.42 28.77 30.00
CA ARG A 54 -15.14 30.20 30.20
C ARG A 54 -14.65 30.83 28.91
N ALA A 55 -15.58 31.47 28.20
CA ALA A 55 -15.38 32.21 26.95
C ALA A 55 -14.48 33.48 27.07
N GLY A 56 -13.75 33.65 28.18
CA GLY A 56 -13.14 34.93 28.53
C GLY A 56 -11.63 35.08 28.27
N ASN A 57 -10.88 34.00 28.01
CA ASN A 57 -9.42 34.10 27.93
C ASN A 57 -8.76 32.99 27.10
N GLN A 58 -9.28 32.75 25.89
CA GLN A 58 -8.59 31.90 24.93
C GLN A 58 -7.40 32.68 24.35
N GLY A 59 -6.21 32.08 24.41
CA GLY A 59 -5.01 32.61 23.77
C GLY A 59 -5.19 32.71 22.25
N VAL A 60 -4.17 33.21 21.56
CA VAL A 60 -4.17 33.33 20.10
C VAL A 60 -3.02 32.51 19.54
N ASP A 61 -3.35 31.52 18.72
CA ASP A 61 -2.39 30.79 17.91
C ASP A 61 -2.37 31.39 16.51
N VAL A 62 -1.16 31.63 16.00
CA VAL A 62 -0.94 32.22 14.67
C VAL A 62 -0.09 31.27 13.85
N ALA A 63 -0.69 30.66 12.83
CA ALA A 63 0.04 29.87 11.85
C ALA A 63 0.65 30.80 10.79
N VAL A 64 1.94 30.67 10.58
CA VAL A 64 2.73 31.53 9.69
C VAL A 64 3.60 30.73 8.74
N VAL A 65 3.95 31.34 7.62
CA VAL A 65 4.95 30.86 6.68
C VAL A 65 6.00 31.93 6.51
N ASN A 66 7.26 31.58 6.79
CA ASN A 66 8.40 32.46 6.56
C ASN A 66 9.02 32.13 5.21
N MET A 67 9.19 33.15 4.37
CA MET A 67 9.74 33.02 3.03
C MET A 67 11.16 33.59 3.01
N PHE A 68 12.09 32.78 2.52
CA PHE A 68 13.48 33.13 2.34
C PHE A 68 13.85 33.07 0.86
N THR A 69 14.98 33.67 0.49
CA THR A 69 15.54 33.58 -0.86
C THR A 69 15.89 32.13 -1.19
N GLU A 70 15.81 31.75 -2.47
CA GLU A 70 16.16 30.40 -2.93
C GLU A 70 17.61 30.01 -2.59
N SER A 71 18.51 31.01 -2.52
CA SER A 71 19.92 30.82 -2.16
C SER A 71 20.19 30.72 -0.66
N THR A 72 19.15 30.78 0.17
CA THR A 72 19.32 30.73 1.63
C THR A 72 19.99 29.43 2.07
N LYS A 73 20.79 29.51 3.13
CA LYS A 73 21.43 28.34 3.77
C LYS A 73 20.71 27.92 5.05
N GLU A 74 19.61 28.58 5.38
CA GLU A 74 18.81 28.27 6.56
C GLU A 74 18.00 26.99 6.33
N ASN A 75 17.83 26.20 7.40
CA ASN A 75 17.01 24.99 7.41
C ASN A 75 16.01 25.04 8.58
N GLU A 76 15.10 24.07 8.64
CA GLU A 76 14.05 24.06 9.67
C GLU A 76 14.60 24.14 11.09
N THR A 77 15.74 23.49 11.35
CA THR A 77 16.42 23.50 12.64
C THR A 77 17.02 24.86 12.98
N SER A 78 17.74 25.50 12.05
CA SER A 78 18.35 26.81 12.27
C SER A 78 17.28 27.88 12.49
N ILE A 79 16.21 27.85 11.69
CA ILE A 79 15.04 28.72 11.82
C ILE A 79 14.34 28.52 13.17
N SER A 80 14.06 27.28 13.55
CA SER A 80 13.39 26.97 14.83
C SER A 80 14.22 27.46 16.02
N ASN A 81 15.53 27.24 16.00
CA ASN A 81 16.43 27.71 17.05
C ASN A 81 16.46 29.24 17.16
N ALA A 82 16.48 29.95 16.03
CA ALA A 82 16.44 31.41 16.00
C ALA A 82 15.13 31.95 16.62
N ILE A 83 13.98 31.35 16.30
CA ILE A 83 12.68 31.73 16.85
C ILE A 83 12.64 31.48 18.37
N ILE A 84 13.00 30.29 18.83
CA ILE A 84 13.01 29.93 20.26
C ILE A 84 13.93 30.87 21.04
N LYS A 85 15.09 31.20 20.48
CA LYS A 85 16.01 32.18 21.07
C LYS A 85 15.39 33.58 21.15
N ALA A 86 14.76 34.06 20.07
CA ALA A 86 14.10 35.36 20.06
C ALA A 86 12.94 35.44 21.05
N ILE A 87 12.16 34.36 21.19
CA ILE A 87 11.08 34.24 22.18
C ILE A 87 11.64 34.39 23.60
N SER A 88 12.71 33.65 23.92
CA SER A 88 13.28 33.65 25.27
C SER A 88 14.03 34.94 25.64
N THR A 89 14.56 35.69 24.67
CA THR A 89 15.38 36.89 24.93
C THR A 89 14.63 38.21 24.80
N HIS A 90 13.68 38.32 23.86
CA HIS A 90 13.13 39.63 23.45
C HIS A 90 11.61 39.74 23.49
N SER A 91 10.87 38.62 23.48
CA SER A 91 9.41 38.67 23.31
C SER A 91 8.67 38.53 24.63
N ARG A 92 7.91 39.57 24.99
CA ARG A 92 6.83 39.48 25.98
C ARG A 92 5.47 39.09 25.36
N ASN A 93 5.40 39.06 24.02
CA ASN A 93 4.14 38.97 23.28
C ASN A 93 3.84 37.54 22.79
N PHE A 94 4.87 36.72 22.57
CA PHE A 94 4.78 35.32 22.16
C PHE A 94 5.22 34.41 23.31
N SER A 95 4.41 33.38 23.58
CA SER A 95 4.63 32.43 24.68
C SER A 95 5.33 31.13 24.25
N GLY A 96 5.33 30.82 22.96
CA GLY A 96 5.85 29.56 22.44
C GLY A 96 5.90 29.54 20.92
N TYR A 97 6.53 28.49 20.40
CA TYR A 97 6.64 28.21 18.98
C TYR A 97 6.61 26.70 18.80
N ASP A 98 5.69 26.25 17.95
CA ASP A 98 5.58 24.85 17.54
C ASP A 98 5.95 24.75 16.07
N PRO A 99 7.03 24.05 15.70
CA PRO A 99 7.39 23.87 14.29
C PRO A 99 6.35 22.99 13.59
N GLN A 100 5.95 23.41 12.40
CA GLN A 100 5.07 22.63 11.54
C GLN A 100 5.88 22.06 10.38
N ASP A 101 5.70 20.76 10.15
CA ASP A 101 6.32 20.05 9.04
C ASP A 101 5.82 20.57 7.69
N ARG A 102 6.76 20.69 6.75
CA ARG A 102 6.50 21.24 5.43
C ARG A 102 5.50 20.41 4.60
N CYS A 103 5.55 19.08 4.68
CA CYS A 103 4.57 18.22 4.04
C CYS A 103 3.17 18.42 4.63
N ASP A 104 3.09 18.62 5.94
CA ASP A 104 1.82 18.92 6.61
C ASP A 104 1.23 20.27 6.15
N TYR A 105 2.07 21.28 5.90
CA TYR A 105 1.64 22.56 5.32
C TYR A 105 1.07 22.41 3.90
N TYR A 106 1.69 21.59 3.04
CA TYR A 106 1.18 21.34 1.69
C TYR A 106 0.04 20.32 1.62
N GLY A 107 -0.29 19.63 2.72
CA GLY A 107 -1.27 18.53 2.71
C GLY A 107 -0.76 17.28 1.98
N CYS A 108 0.56 17.07 1.98
CA CYS A 108 1.22 15.97 1.29
C CYS A 108 1.58 14.81 2.23
N LYS A 109 1.68 13.60 1.66
CA LYS A 109 2.25 12.43 2.35
C LYS A 109 3.74 12.67 2.57
N LYS A 110 4.23 12.26 3.75
CA LYS A 110 5.66 12.20 4.03
C LYS A 110 6.22 10.94 3.37
N PRO A 111 7.08 11.02 2.35
CA PRO A 111 7.72 9.84 1.81
C PRO A 111 8.74 9.31 2.82
N ASN A 112 8.88 7.99 2.91
CA ASN A 112 9.77 7.38 3.89
C ASN A 112 11.25 7.75 3.68
N ASP A 113 11.70 8.08 2.46
CA ASP A 113 13.15 8.11 2.17
C ASP A 113 13.67 9.17 1.19
N GLN A 114 12.92 10.17 0.67
CA GLN A 114 13.58 11.07 -0.31
C GLN A 114 13.06 12.46 -0.65
N ASN A 115 11.89 12.92 -0.17
CA ASN A 115 11.45 14.28 -0.49
C ASN A 115 10.77 14.89 0.73
N ASP A 116 11.44 15.83 1.39
CA ASP A 116 10.93 16.60 2.53
C ASP A 116 9.88 17.65 2.09
N CYS A 117 9.05 17.27 1.11
CA CYS A 117 8.15 18.15 0.37
C CYS A 117 8.83 19.45 -0.11
N ASP A 118 10.09 19.32 -0.56
CA ASP A 118 10.92 20.39 -1.12
C ASP A 118 10.27 21.12 -2.30
N SER A 119 9.38 20.42 -2.98
CA SER A 119 8.42 21.05 -3.87
C SER A 119 7.03 20.57 -3.52
N GLY A 120 6.20 21.50 -3.03
CA GLY A 120 4.77 21.25 -2.83
C GLY A 120 4.05 20.88 -4.12
N LEU A 121 4.65 21.08 -5.30
CA LEU A 121 4.13 20.67 -6.62
C LEU A 121 4.51 19.23 -7.00
N LEU A 122 5.48 18.61 -6.34
CA LEU A 122 5.95 17.26 -6.69
C LEU A 122 5.53 16.20 -5.68
N CYS A 123 5.04 16.60 -4.50
CA CYS A 123 4.62 15.66 -3.47
C CYS A 123 3.27 14.98 -3.76
N GLU A 124 3.05 13.79 -3.20
CA GLU A 124 1.76 13.10 -3.30
C GLU A 124 0.81 13.64 -2.23
N CYS A 125 -0.43 13.98 -2.60
CA CYS A 125 -1.43 14.44 -1.63
C CYS A 125 -1.80 13.33 -0.64
N LYS A 126 -2.14 13.70 0.61
CA LYS A 126 -2.75 12.77 1.57
C LYS A 126 -4.11 12.28 1.05
N GLU A 127 -4.55 11.13 1.56
CA GLU A 127 -5.85 10.57 1.18
C GLU A 127 -6.98 11.59 1.43
N GLY A 128 -7.89 11.72 0.46
CA GLY A 128 -9.00 12.67 0.51
C GLY A 128 -8.66 14.12 0.11
N LEU A 129 -7.38 14.44 -0.09
CA LEU A 129 -6.93 15.74 -0.59
C LEU A 129 -6.53 15.65 -2.07
N ALA A 130 -6.72 16.75 -2.79
CA ALA A 130 -6.28 16.87 -4.17
C ALA A 130 -5.78 18.29 -4.45
N ARG A 131 -4.91 18.41 -5.45
CA ARG A 131 -4.51 19.73 -5.96
C ARG A 131 -5.61 20.27 -6.87
N PRO A 132 -6.10 21.50 -6.65
CA PRO A 132 -7.11 22.10 -7.51
C PRO A 132 -6.62 22.35 -8.95
N ASN A 133 -5.31 22.57 -9.12
CA ASN A 133 -4.63 22.78 -10.41
C ASN A 133 -3.16 22.31 -10.27
N PRO A 134 -2.54 21.72 -11.31
CA PRO A 134 -1.11 21.42 -11.36
C PRO A 134 -0.15 22.55 -10.93
N GLN A 135 -0.55 23.82 -10.99
CA GLN A 135 0.26 24.98 -10.59
C GLN A 135 0.12 25.36 -9.12
N ILE A 136 -0.78 24.73 -8.37
CA ILE A 136 -1.01 25.03 -6.95
C ILE A 136 -0.25 23.98 -6.11
N PRO A 137 0.71 24.38 -5.27
CA PRO A 137 1.50 23.43 -4.47
C PRO A 137 0.72 22.82 -3.30
N MET A 138 -0.54 23.20 -3.11
CA MET A 138 -1.33 22.86 -1.94
C MET A 138 -2.37 21.81 -2.29
N CYS A 139 -2.37 20.72 -1.53
CA CYS A 139 -3.44 19.73 -1.53
C CYS A 139 -4.53 20.20 -0.57
N VAL A 140 -5.74 20.38 -1.10
CA VAL A 140 -6.89 20.80 -0.30
C VAL A 140 -7.98 19.74 -0.37
N GLU A 141 -8.85 19.77 0.64
CA GLU A 141 -10.07 18.96 0.63
C GLU A 141 -11.03 19.58 -0.38
N HIS A 142 -10.84 19.23 -1.64
CA HIS A 142 -11.74 19.58 -2.72
C HIS A 142 -11.91 18.36 -3.58
N LYS A 143 -13.14 17.87 -3.62
CA LYS A 143 -13.56 16.77 -4.49
C LYS A 143 -13.95 17.29 -5.88
N SER A 144 -13.77 18.59 -6.13
CA SER A 144 -14.04 19.29 -7.39
C SER A 144 -12.87 20.18 -7.81
N GLN A 145 -12.73 20.34 -9.12
CA GLN A 145 -11.78 21.25 -9.76
C GLN A 145 -12.57 22.24 -10.63
N CYS A 146 -12.18 23.51 -10.62
CA CYS A 146 -12.82 24.54 -11.44
C CYS A 146 -12.02 24.77 -12.72
N LEU A 147 -12.66 24.51 -13.85
CA LEU A 147 -12.08 24.63 -15.18
C LEU A 147 -12.79 25.74 -15.95
N VAL A 148 -12.04 26.56 -16.69
CA VAL A 148 -12.63 27.53 -17.61
C VAL A 148 -12.83 26.84 -18.95
N ARG A 149 -14.08 26.59 -19.32
CA ARG A 149 -14.46 26.05 -20.64
C ARG A 149 -15.20 27.14 -21.41
N ASN A 150 -14.68 27.53 -22.57
CA ASN A 150 -15.29 28.54 -23.45
C ASN A 150 -15.59 29.87 -22.72
N GLY A 151 -14.72 30.30 -21.81
CA GLY A 151 -14.89 31.55 -21.05
C GLY A 151 -15.85 31.46 -19.85
N ILE A 152 -16.47 30.30 -19.62
CA ILE A 152 -17.31 30.05 -18.45
C ILE A 152 -16.52 29.20 -17.45
N ALA A 153 -16.37 29.69 -16.23
CA ALA A 153 -15.80 28.92 -15.13
C ALA A 153 -16.84 27.90 -14.64
N ALA A 154 -16.56 26.61 -14.80
CA ALA A 154 -17.39 25.51 -14.34
C ALA A 154 -16.59 24.60 -13.42
N CYS A 155 -17.14 24.31 -12.24
CA CYS A 155 -16.53 23.37 -11.30
C CYS A 155 -17.08 21.97 -11.56
N VAL A 156 -16.17 21.01 -11.75
CA VAL A 156 -16.49 19.61 -12.04
C VAL A 156 -15.84 18.72 -10.99
N CYS A 157 -16.45 17.59 -10.67
CA CYS A 157 -15.85 16.63 -9.74
C CYS A 157 -14.54 16.06 -10.29
N LEU A 158 -13.62 15.74 -9.38
CA LEU A 158 -12.36 15.07 -9.74
C LEU A 158 -12.62 13.66 -10.28
N PRO A 159 -11.71 13.09 -11.10
CA PRO A 159 -11.81 11.71 -11.54
C PRO A 159 -11.98 10.74 -10.36
N GLY A 160 -12.93 9.81 -10.45
CA GLY A 160 -13.30 8.94 -9.32
C GLY A 160 -14.36 9.54 -8.39
N TYR A 161 -14.88 10.73 -8.71
CA TYR A 161 -16.01 11.35 -8.05
C TYR A 161 -17.06 11.82 -9.08
N LYS A 162 -18.34 11.78 -8.71
CA LYS A 162 -19.45 12.35 -9.46
C LYS A 162 -20.24 13.31 -8.60
N GLU A 163 -20.97 14.21 -9.23
CA GLU A 163 -21.90 15.08 -8.52
C GLU A 163 -23.03 14.23 -7.93
N GLY A 164 -23.16 14.29 -6.60
CA GLY A 164 -24.23 13.65 -5.84
C GLY A 164 -25.29 14.68 -5.42
N ASP A 165 -26.18 14.27 -4.52
CA ASP A 165 -27.21 15.16 -4.02
C ASP A 165 -26.60 16.37 -3.30
N GLN A 166 -27.20 17.56 -3.47
CA GLN A 166 -26.78 18.84 -2.88
C GLN A 166 -25.45 19.44 -3.39
N ASN A 167 -25.08 19.24 -4.67
CA ASN A 167 -23.85 19.77 -5.29
C ASN A 167 -22.56 19.30 -4.58
N THR A 168 -22.60 18.10 -3.98
CA THR A 168 -21.43 17.50 -3.33
C THR A 168 -20.84 16.42 -4.22
N CYS A 169 -19.51 16.38 -4.36
CA CYS A 169 -18.86 15.32 -5.12
C CYS A 169 -18.75 14.05 -4.27
N GLN A 170 -19.40 12.98 -4.69
CA GLN A 170 -19.40 11.66 -4.04
C GLN A 170 -18.48 10.70 -4.80
N ALA A 171 -17.80 9.81 -4.08
CA ALA A 171 -16.94 8.79 -4.69
C ALA A 171 -17.74 7.86 -5.62
N CYS A 172 -17.12 7.45 -6.72
CA CYS A 172 -17.70 6.50 -7.65
C CYS A 172 -17.96 5.14 -6.98
N ALA A 173 -19.00 4.45 -7.45
CA ALA A 173 -19.24 3.08 -7.06
C ALA A 173 -18.11 2.16 -7.57
N PHE A 174 -17.89 1.05 -6.87
CA PHE A 174 -16.86 0.08 -7.21
C PHE A 174 -16.96 -0.37 -8.68
N GLY A 175 -15.85 -0.28 -9.43
CA GLY A 175 -15.77 -0.63 -10.85
C GLY A 175 -15.96 0.54 -11.83
N TYR A 176 -16.39 1.72 -11.34
CA TYR A 176 -16.53 2.93 -12.13
C TYR A 176 -15.44 3.95 -11.78
N SER A 177 -14.78 4.51 -12.79
CA SER A 177 -13.72 5.50 -12.66
C SER A 177 -13.91 6.66 -13.64
N GLY A 178 -12.92 7.54 -13.78
CA GLY A 178 -12.98 8.64 -14.74
C GLY A 178 -13.78 9.84 -14.25
N VAL A 179 -13.92 10.85 -15.12
CA VAL A 179 -14.77 12.01 -14.85
C VAL A 179 -16.23 11.56 -14.78
N ASN A 180 -16.97 12.00 -13.76
CA ASN A 180 -18.37 11.60 -13.53
C ASN A 180 -18.63 10.09 -13.45
N CYS A 181 -17.61 9.28 -13.14
CA CYS A 181 -17.74 7.82 -13.04
C CYS A 181 -18.13 7.13 -14.36
N GLU A 182 -17.78 7.71 -15.50
CA GLU A 182 -18.22 7.21 -16.81
C GLU A 182 -17.33 6.07 -17.35
N ASP A 183 -16.11 5.91 -16.83
CA ASP A 183 -15.22 4.84 -17.24
C ASP A 183 -15.55 3.53 -16.51
N SER A 184 -16.05 2.54 -17.26
CA SER A 184 -16.32 1.18 -16.75
C SER A 184 -15.13 0.23 -16.89
N PHE A 185 -13.93 0.74 -17.21
CA PHE A 185 -12.75 -0.11 -17.48
C PHE A 185 -12.41 -1.03 -16.31
N GLN A 186 -12.50 -0.55 -15.06
CA GLN A 186 -12.26 -1.38 -13.88
C GLN A 186 -13.33 -2.49 -13.72
N LEU A 187 -14.60 -2.20 -14.02
CA LEU A 187 -15.68 -3.19 -14.00
C LEU A 187 -15.50 -4.26 -15.09
N ILE A 188 -15.09 -3.86 -16.30
CA ILE A 188 -14.81 -4.81 -17.39
C ILE A 188 -13.62 -5.70 -17.04
N LEU A 189 -12.52 -5.11 -16.55
CA LEU A 189 -11.28 -5.85 -16.25
C LEU A 189 -11.48 -6.82 -15.09
N THR A 190 -12.31 -6.46 -14.10
CA THR A 190 -12.66 -7.37 -12.99
C THR A 190 -13.57 -8.51 -13.45
N ILE A 191 -14.60 -8.26 -14.28
CA ILE A 191 -15.47 -9.32 -14.82
C ILE A 191 -14.69 -10.28 -15.73
N VAL A 192 -13.89 -9.75 -16.65
CA VAL A 192 -13.08 -10.59 -17.55
C VAL A 192 -12.04 -11.37 -16.75
N GLY A 193 -11.41 -10.74 -15.76
CA GLY A 193 -10.44 -11.38 -14.87
C GLY A 193 -11.04 -12.51 -14.03
N THR A 194 -12.24 -12.33 -13.47
CA THR A 194 -12.91 -13.39 -12.69
C THR A 194 -13.33 -14.58 -13.56
N ILE A 195 -13.91 -14.33 -14.74
CA ILE A 195 -14.29 -15.38 -15.68
C ILE A 195 -13.05 -16.17 -16.13
N ALA A 196 -11.98 -15.47 -16.54
CA ALA A 196 -10.73 -16.12 -16.93
C ALA A 196 -10.12 -16.93 -15.78
N GLY A 197 -10.13 -16.40 -14.56
CA GLY A 197 -9.66 -17.09 -13.36
C GLY A 197 -10.44 -18.38 -13.07
N VAL A 198 -11.77 -18.34 -13.15
CA VAL A 198 -12.62 -19.53 -12.96
C VAL A 198 -12.37 -20.59 -14.04
N VAL A 199 -12.19 -20.18 -15.30
CA VAL A 199 -11.89 -21.11 -16.40
C VAL A 199 -10.54 -21.78 -16.20
N ILE A 200 -9.50 -21.01 -15.85
CA ILE A 200 -8.15 -21.56 -15.60
C ILE A 200 -8.19 -22.53 -14.42
N LEU A 201 -8.85 -22.15 -13.32
CA LEU A 201 -8.99 -23.01 -12.15
C LEU A 201 -9.76 -24.31 -12.47
N GLY A 202 -10.85 -24.19 -13.24
CA GLY A 202 -11.63 -25.34 -13.70
C GLY A 202 -10.82 -26.29 -14.57
N MET A 203 -10.01 -25.75 -15.49
CA MET A 203 -9.12 -26.55 -16.35
C MET A 203 -8.05 -27.27 -15.52
N LEU A 204 -7.45 -26.63 -14.51
CA LEU A 204 -6.48 -27.27 -13.62
C LEU A 204 -7.12 -28.43 -12.83
N ILE A 205 -8.32 -28.24 -12.29
CA ILE A 205 -9.06 -29.29 -11.57
C ILE A 205 -9.39 -30.44 -12.52
N ALA A 206 -9.89 -30.14 -13.73
CA ALA A 206 -10.21 -31.15 -14.73
C ALA A 206 -8.98 -31.95 -15.15
N LEU A 207 -7.82 -31.30 -15.34
CA LEU A 207 -6.56 -31.97 -15.65
C LEU A 207 -6.11 -32.90 -14.52
N ILE A 208 -6.17 -32.46 -13.27
CA ILE A 208 -5.82 -33.29 -12.11
C ILE A 208 -6.74 -34.51 -12.02
N VAL A 209 -8.06 -34.32 -12.16
CA VAL A 209 -9.04 -35.42 -12.13
C VAL A 209 -8.84 -36.37 -13.30
N SER A 210 -8.56 -35.86 -14.50
CA SER A 210 -8.34 -36.68 -15.70
C SER A 210 -7.07 -37.52 -15.58
N MET A 211 -5.98 -36.97 -15.02
CA MET A 211 -4.77 -37.74 -14.71
C MET A 211 -5.04 -38.82 -13.65
N ARG A 212 -5.85 -38.53 -12.62
CA ARG A 212 -6.25 -39.51 -11.60
C ARG A 212 -7.14 -40.62 -12.17
N LEU A 213 -8.11 -40.30 -13.03
CA LEU A 213 -8.97 -41.29 -13.70
C LEU A 213 -8.18 -42.15 -14.68
N LYS A 214 -7.23 -41.58 -15.42
CA LYS A 214 -6.38 -42.32 -16.35
C LYS A 214 -5.48 -43.32 -15.63
N ASN A 215 -5.03 -43.02 -14.40
CA ASN A 215 -4.35 -44.01 -13.57
C ASN A 215 -5.30 -45.12 -13.09
N LYS A 216 -6.57 -44.79 -12.77
CA LYS A 216 -7.56 -45.79 -12.36
C LYS A 216 -8.03 -46.70 -13.51
N GLY A 217 -8.04 -46.19 -14.75
CA GLY A 217 -8.35 -46.99 -15.94
C GLY A 217 -7.26 -48.01 -16.30
N ARG A 218 -6.01 -47.77 -15.88
CA ARG A 218 -4.93 -48.75 -16.02
C ARG A 218 -5.09 -49.93 -15.05
N ASP A 219 -5.60 -49.69 -13.85
CA ASP A 219 -5.95 -50.76 -12.90
C ASP A 219 -7.13 -51.61 -13.41
N VAL A 220 -8.11 -51.03 -14.11
CA VAL A 220 -9.24 -51.78 -14.68
C VAL A 220 -8.80 -52.69 -15.85
N GLU A 221 -7.88 -52.24 -16.71
CA GLU A 221 -7.30 -53.12 -17.73
C GLU A 221 -6.48 -54.26 -17.11
N GLU A 222 -5.74 -54.01 -16.02
CA GLU A 222 -5.07 -55.07 -15.26
C GLU A 222 -6.06 -56.05 -14.59
N GLU A 223 -7.16 -55.57 -13.99
CA GLU A 223 -8.21 -56.42 -13.41
C GLU A 223 -8.90 -57.30 -14.49
N THR A 224 -9.17 -56.76 -15.67
CA THR A 224 -9.76 -57.55 -16.78
C THR A 224 -8.78 -58.56 -17.39
N LEU A 225 -7.47 -58.30 -17.35
CA LEU A 225 -6.46 -59.27 -17.79
C LEU A 225 -6.29 -60.40 -16.75
N ILE A 226 -6.34 -60.09 -15.46
CA ILE A 226 -6.27 -61.09 -14.37
C ILE A 226 -7.52 -61.99 -14.37
N GLU A 227 -8.72 -61.45 -14.57
CA GLU A 227 -9.95 -62.25 -14.62
C GLU A 227 -9.97 -63.20 -15.83
N LYS A 228 -9.49 -62.75 -17.00
CA LYS A 228 -9.42 -63.58 -18.22
C LYS A 228 -8.36 -64.69 -18.12
N ASP A 229 -7.26 -64.45 -17.40
CA ASP A 229 -6.22 -65.46 -17.19
C ASP A 229 -6.65 -66.51 -16.15
N SER A 230 -7.40 -66.10 -15.11
CA SER A 230 -7.97 -67.01 -14.11
C SER A 230 -9.02 -67.99 -14.68
N GLN A 231 -9.81 -67.54 -15.67
CA GLN A 231 -10.77 -68.41 -16.37
C GLN A 231 -10.09 -69.40 -17.33
N ASN A 232 -8.93 -69.05 -17.89
CA ASN A 232 -8.13 -69.93 -18.73
C ASN A 232 -7.22 -70.88 -17.92
N LEU A 233 -6.95 -70.56 -16.65
CA LEU A 233 -6.22 -71.41 -15.69
C LEU A 233 -7.11 -72.37 -14.90
N ARG A 234 -8.35 -72.64 -15.34
CA ARG A 234 -9.13 -73.80 -14.86
C ARG A 234 -8.51 -75.09 -15.40
N LEU A 235 -7.32 -75.40 -14.89
CA LEU A 235 -6.64 -76.67 -15.03
C LEU A 235 -7.55 -77.74 -14.44
N LYS A 236 -8.11 -78.53 -15.36
CA LYS A 236 -8.35 -79.97 -15.27
C LYS A 236 -7.92 -80.55 -13.92
N GLU A 237 -8.91 -80.98 -13.15
CA GLU A 237 -8.76 -81.77 -11.92
C GLU A 237 -7.90 -83.02 -12.20
N THR A 238 -6.59 -82.92 -11.96
CA THR A 238 -5.71 -84.10 -11.91
C THR A 238 -5.86 -84.67 -10.51
N GLY A 239 -6.72 -85.68 -10.38
CA GLY A 239 -6.92 -86.39 -9.13
C GLY A 239 -5.63 -87.07 -8.69
N PHE A 240 -5.16 -86.76 -7.49
CA PHE A 240 -4.50 -87.70 -6.59
C PHE A 240 -4.70 -87.20 -5.16
N SER A 241 -5.52 -87.94 -4.42
CA SER A 241 -5.73 -87.82 -2.98
C SER A 241 -4.40 -87.94 -2.24
N ASN A 242 -4.20 -87.16 -1.17
CA ASN A 242 -3.98 -87.71 0.17
C ASN A 242 -3.96 -86.62 1.23
N LEU A 243 -4.76 -86.89 2.27
CA LEU A 243 -4.75 -86.27 3.58
C LEU A 243 -3.60 -86.88 4.39
N GLY A 244 -2.87 -86.05 5.14
CA GLY A 244 -1.84 -86.48 6.09
C GLY A 244 -0.90 -85.32 6.39
N ALA A 245 -1.21 -84.55 7.43
CA ALA A 245 -0.64 -84.71 8.76
C ALA A 245 0.73 -84.03 8.89
N GLU A 246 0.73 -83.00 9.74
CA GLU A 246 1.83 -82.60 10.62
C GLU A 246 3.17 -82.14 10.01
N GLY A 247 3.48 -80.87 10.28
CA GLY A 247 4.73 -80.59 10.99
C GLY A 247 5.99 -80.37 10.15
N SER A 248 5.95 -79.52 9.13
CA SER A 248 7.01 -78.53 8.85
C SER A 248 6.64 -77.66 7.64
N ILE A 249 6.60 -76.33 7.83
CA ILE A 249 6.30 -75.35 6.76
C ILE A 249 7.57 -74.97 5.96
N PHE A 250 8.74 -75.52 6.30
CA PHE A 250 9.96 -75.26 5.56
C PHE A 250 10.51 -76.53 4.92
N PRO A 251 10.15 -76.84 3.67
CA PRO A 251 10.90 -77.79 2.87
C PRO A 251 12.31 -77.23 2.63
N LYS A 252 13.31 -77.88 3.23
CA LYS A 252 14.75 -77.63 3.01
C LYS A 252 15.08 -77.79 1.53
N VAL A 253 15.67 -76.75 0.94
CA VAL A 253 16.18 -76.75 -0.43
C VAL A 253 17.29 -77.81 -0.56
N ARG A 254 17.07 -78.83 -1.38
CA ARG A 254 18.13 -79.72 -1.88
C ARG A 254 18.55 -79.24 -3.26
N VAL A 255 19.71 -78.61 -3.36
CA VAL A 255 20.35 -78.31 -4.64
C VAL A 255 21.20 -79.51 -5.03
N ASN A 256 20.85 -80.18 -6.13
CA ASN A 256 21.77 -81.06 -6.82
C ASN A 256 22.53 -80.20 -7.83
N LEU A 257 23.80 -79.91 -7.55
CA LEU A 257 24.69 -79.25 -8.50
C LEU A 257 25.57 -80.33 -9.15
N PRO A 258 25.42 -80.60 -10.46
CA PRO A 258 26.51 -81.12 -11.27
C PRO A 258 27.43 -79.97 -11.68
N ARG A 259 28.70 -80.19 -11.39
CA ARG A 259 29.88 -79.39 -11.65
C ARG A 259 30.08 -79.16 -13.16
N ASP A 260 30.72 -78.03 -13.49
CA ASP A 260 31.26 -77.61 -14.79
C ASP A 260 30.37 -76.73 -15.70
N ASN A 261 30.26 -75.43 -15.34
CA ASN A 261 30.94 -74.37 -16.11
C ASN A 261 30.76 -73.02 -15.40
N GLU A 262 31.87 -72.49 -14.88
CA GLU A 262 32.00 -71.05 -14.62
C GLU A 262 31.74 -70.29 -15.93
N SER A 263 30.76 -69.39 -15.91
CA SER A 263 30.84 -68.18 -16.73
C SER A 263 30.76 -66.98 -15.80
N GLN A 264 31.80 -66.17 -15.90
CA GLN A 264 32.17 -65.10 -14.98
C GLN A 264 31.10 -64.00 -14.93
N ASN A 265 30.91 -63.47 -13.72
CA ASN A 265 30.09 -62.27 -13.48
C ASN A 265 30.72 -61.04 -14.20
N PRO A 266 30.00 -60.33 -15.10
CA PRO A 266 30.59 -59.28 -15.94
C PRO A 266 30.81 -57.92 -15.27
N TYR A 267 30.62 -57.76 -13.95
CA TYR A 267 30.80 -56.46 -13.29
C TYR A 267 31.71 -56.56 -12.06
N THR A 268 32.93 -57.01 -12.30
CA THR A 268 34.08 -56.72 -11.43
C THR A 268 35.22 -56.26 -12.31
N SER A 269 35.41 -54.94 -12.43
CA SER A 269 36.73 -54.36 -12.69
C SER A 269 37.01 -53.31 -11.62
N PRO A 270 38.19 -53.33 -10.96
CA PRO A 270 38.50 -52.51 -9.80
C PRO A 270 39.43 -51.33 -10.15
N TYR A 271 39.68 -50.49 -9.13
CA TYR A 271 40.77 -49.50 -9.01
C TYR A 271 40.50 -48.11 -9.62
N THR A 272 40.85 -46.97 -9.02
CA THR A 272 41.26 -46.53 -7.66
C THR A 272 41.26 -45.00 -7.71
N LEU A 273 40.95 -44.38 -6.57
CA LEU A 273 41.08 -42.95 -6.31
C LEU A 273 42.56 -42.56 -6.09
N PRO A 274 43.02 -41.37 -6.52
CA PRO A 274 44.16 -40.68 -5.92
C PRO A 274 43.69 -39.53 -5.00
N ASP A 275 44.33 -39.45 -3.83
CA ASP A 275 44.05 -38.56 -2.70
C ASP A 275 44.19 -37.05 -2.98
N TYR A 276 43.35 -36.27 -2.29
CA TYR A 276 43.72 -35.01 -1.63
C TYR A 276 42.98 -34.92 -0.28
#